data_AF-A0A7S2JCA3-F1
#
_entry.id   AF-A0A7S2JCA3-F1
#
_cell.length_a   1.000
_cell.length_b   1.000
_cell.length_c   1.000
_cell.angle_alpha   90.00
_cell.angle_beta   90.00
_cell.angle_gamma   90.00
#
_symmetry.space_group_name_H-M   'P 1'
#
loop_
_entity.id
_entity.type
_entity.pdbx_description
1 polymer ?
#
loop_
_entity_poly.entity_id
_entity_poly.type
_entity_poly.pdbx_seq_one_letter_code
_entity_poly.pdbx_strand_id
1 'polypeptide(L)'
;YGVDVTAFDRSPPSRRDSEGRKGEGSSANEYHGGCPPFVSVRQGGPAALAASEWREHTLLLCYPPPRDSMALHCLRHFSGRKFAHVGEWLGDTGNAAFERELFANWEVGQPPER
;
A
#
# COMPACT_ATOMS: atom_id res chain seq x y z
N TYR A 1 -17.74 -15.83 5.69
CA TYR A 1 -17.36 -14.43 5.99
C TYR A 1 -16.08 -14.11 5.24
N GLY A 2 -16.05 -13.00 4.51
CA GLY A 2 -14.88 -12.52 3.78
C GLY A 2 -14.50 -11.13 4.25
N VAL A 3 -13.27 -10.71 3.96
CA VAL A 3 -12.80 -9.34 4.18
C VAL A 3 -13.09 -8.53 2.92
N ASP A 4 -13.63 -7.31 3.07
CA ASP A 4 -13.72 -6.37 1.95
C ASP A 4 -12.34 -5.77 1.67
N VAL A 5 -11.88 -5.89 0.42
CA VAL A 5 -10.51 -5.52 0.04
C VAL A 5 -10.55 -4.69 -1.24
N THR A 6 -10.09 -3.44 -1.13
CA THR A 6 -9.73 -2.61 -2.29
C THR A 6 -8.21 -2.48 -2.37
N ALA A 7 -7.61 -3.03 -3.43
CA ALA A 7 -6.17 -2.98 -3.64
C ALA A 7 -5.76 -1.81 -4.53
N PHE A 8 -4.73 -1.09 -4.11
CA PHE A 8 -4.09 -0.01 -4.85
C PHE A 8 -2.60 -0.27 -5.04
N ASP A 9 -2.07 0.10 -6.19
CA ASP A 9 -0.63 0.11 -6.49
C ASP A 9 -0.28 1.35 -7.33
N ARG A 10 0.92 1.90 -7.18
CA ARG A 10 1.38 3.06 -7.96
C ARG A 10 1.51 2.73 -9.45
N SER A 11 1.95 1.51 -9.74
CA SER A 11 2.28 1.00 -11.06
C SER A 11 1.84 -0.47 -11.17
N PRO A 12 0.53 -0.75 -11.11
CA PRO A 12 0.01 -2.12 -11.03
C PRO A 12 0.40 -2.95 -12.27
N PRO A 13 0.57 -4.27 -12.13
CA PRO A 13 0.72 -5.14 -13.29
C PRO A 13 -0.53 -5.06 -14.17
N SER A 14 -0.34 -4.83 -15.47
CA SER A 14 -1.41 -4.86 -16.47
C SER A 14 -2.19 -6.19 -16.39
N ARG A 15 -3.53 -6.13 -16.39
CA ARG A 15 -4.34 -7.35 -16.55
C ARG A 15 -4.00 -8.02 -17.87
N ARG A 16 -3.81 -9.34 -17.83
CA ARG A 16 -3.82 -10.15 -19.05
C ARG A 16 -5.27 -10.22 -19.54
N ASP A 17 -5.47 -10.08 -20.84
CA ASP A 17 -6.79 -10.31 -21.43
C ASP A 17 -7.17 -11.80 -21.33
N SER A 18 -8.40 -12.14 -21.74
CA SER A 18 -8.91 -13.52 -21.76
C SER A 18 -8.11 -14.47 -22.66
N GLU A 19 -7.21 -13.94 -23.49
CA GLU A 19 -6.32 -14.69 -24.38
C GLU A 19 -4.87 -14.73 -23.84
N GLY A 20 -4.65 -14.23 -22.62
CA GLY A 20 -3.36 -14.25 -21.94
C GLY A 20 -2.36 -13.19 -22.41
N ARG A 21 -2.76 -12.28 -23.31
CA ARG A 21 -1.89 -11.20 -23.82
C ARG A 21 -1.81 -10.07 -22.82
N LYS A 22 -0.64 -9.43 -22.77
CA LYS A 22 -0.45 -8.20 -21.99
C LYS A 22 -1.27 -7.09 -22.66
N GLY A 23 -2.18 -6.45 -21.91
CA GLY A 23 -2.82 -5.23 -22.37
C GLY A 23 -1.79 -4.14 -22.69
N GLU A 24 -2.05 -3.36 -23.74
CA GLU A 24 -1.24 -2.19 -24.10
C GLU A 24 -1.15 -1.24 -22.88
N GLY A 25 0.07 -0.93 -22.44
CA GLY A 25 0.34 -0.21 -21.18
C GLY A 25 1.04 -1.04 -20.08
N SER A 26 1.36 -2.30 -20.35
CA SER A 26 2.13 -3.18 -19.47
C SER A 26 3.59 -2.74 -19.29
N SER A 27 3.88 -1.80 -18.39
CA SER A 27 5.25 -1.66 -17.89
C SER A 27 5.46 -2.66 -16.76
N ALA A 28 6.14 -3.77 -17.03
CA ALA A 28 6.73 -4.55 -15.95
C ALA A 28 7.66 -3.62 -15.17
N ASN A 29 7.40 -3.41 -13.88
CA ASN A 29 8.35 -2.77 -12.99
C ASN A 29 9.20 -3.84 -12.29
N GLU A 30 10.26 -3.41 -11.62
CA GLU A 30 11.16 -4.29 -10.87
C GLU A 30 10.49 -5.02 -9.69
N TYR A 31 9.32 -4.58 -9.24
CA TYR A 31 8.64 -5.10 -8.05
C TYR A 31 7.73 -6.30 -8.31
N HIS A 32 7.12 -6.39 -9.50
CA HIS A 32 6.15 -7.45 -9.79
C HIS A 32 6.72 -8.60 -10.63
N GLY A 33 7.88 -8.44 -11.27
CA GLY A 33 8.50 -9.50 -12.09
C GLY A 33 7.62 -10.08 -13.19
N GLY A 34 6.57 -9.37 -13.62
CA GLY A 34 5.56 -9.86 -14.57
C GLY A 34 4.53 -10.84 -13.99
N CYS A 35 4.50 -11.03 -12.67
CA CYS A 35 3.50 -11.81 -11.96
C CYS A 35 2.12 -11.14 -12.05
N PRO A 36 1.05 -11.86 -12.47
CA PRO A 36 -0.29 -11.30 -12.48
C PRO A 36 -0.82 -11.12 -11.05
N PRO A 37 -1.69 -10.13 -10.81
CA PRO A 37 -2.23 -9.90 -9.49
C PRO A 37 -3.32 -10.94 -9.15
N PHE A 38 -3.40 -11.33 -7.87
CA PHE A 38 -4.42 -12.28 -7.38
C PHE A 38 -5.84 -11.67 -7.41
N VAL A 39 -5.94 -10.37 -7.14
CA VAL A 39 -7.20 -9.59 -7.18
C VAL A 39 -7.07 -8.42 -8.14
N SER A 40 -8.18 -7.71 -8.33
CA SER A 40 -8.19 -6.42 -9.03
C SER A 40 -7.36 -5.39 -8.28
N VAL A 41 -6.28 -4.90 -8.89
CA VAL A 41 -5.45 -3.82 -8.34
C VAL A 41 -5.68 -2.56 -9.16
N ARG A 42 -6.12 -1.49 -8.49
CA ARG A 42 -6.32 -0.18 -9.09
C ARG A 42 -5.01 0.60 -9.06
N GLN A 43 -4.76 1.39 -10.09
CA GLN A 43 -3.70 2.38 -9.99
C GLN A 43 -4.11 3.43 -8.94
N GLY A 44 -3.23 3.72 -7.98
CA GLY A 44 -3.52 4.64 -6.88
C GLY A 44 -2.31 5.01 -6.05
N GLY A 45 -2.54 5.91 -5.09
CA GLY A 45 -1.51 6.41 -4.20
C GLY A 45 -2.13 7.20 -3.03
N PRO A 46 -1.32 7.96 -2.28
CA PRO A 46 -1.76 8.65 -1.06
C PRO A 46 -3.02 9.49 -1.22
N ALA A 47 -3.20 10.17 -2.36
CA ALA A 47 -4.37 11.00 -2.61
C ALA A 47 -5.70 10.24 -2.55
N ALA A 48 -5.71 8.96 -2.94
CA ALA A 48 -6.91 8.13 -2.86
C ALA A 48 -7.35 7.89 -1.41
N LEU A 49 -6.41 7.89 -0.46
CA LEU A 49 -6.63 7.53 0.94
C LEU A 49 -7.35 8.63 1.75
N ALA A 50 -7.47 9.84 1.21
CA ALA A 50 -8.18 10.95 1.85
C ALA A 50 -9.71 10.88 1.70
N ALA A 51 -10.22 9.99 0.82
CA ALA A 51 -11.65 9.87 0.58
C ALA A 51 -12.37 9.31 1.82
N SER A 52 -13.53 9.89 2.16
CA SER A 52 -14.30 9.54 3.37
C SER A 52 -14.77 8.08 3.40
N GLU A 53 -14.84 7.42 2.24
CA GLU A 53 -15.15 5.99 2.12
C GLU A 53 -14.17 5.10 2.91
N TRP A 54 -12.92 5.55 3.12
CA TRP A 54 -11.90 4.78 3.82
C TRP A 54 -11.91 4.93 5.35
N ARG A 55 -12.78 5.79 5.90
CA ARG A 55 -12.78 6.11 7.34
C ARG A 55 -12.97 4.90 8.25
N GLU A 56 -13.80 3.94 7.84
CA GLU A 56 -14.06 2.69 8.58
C GLU A 56 -13.19 1.51 8.12
N HIS A 57 -12.25 1.76 7.20
CA HIS A 57 -11.32 0.74 6.70
C HIS A 57 -10.00 0.76 7.49
N THR A 58 -9.22 -0.33 7.35
CA THR A 58 -7.83 -0.39 7.81
C THR A 58 -6.91 -0.30 6.60
N LEU A 59 -5.92 0.58 6.67
CA LEU A 59 -4.88 0.67 5.64
C LEU A 59 -3.85 -0.44 5.85
N LEU A 60 -3.68 -1.33 4.88
CA LEU A 60 -2.52 -2.22 4.82
C LEU A 60 -1.49 -1.62 3.86
N LEU A 61 -0.41 -1.08 4.41
CA LEU A 61 0.72 -0.55 3.66
C LEU A 61 1.79 -1.65 3.52
N CYS A 62 1.74 -2.39 2.42
CA CYS A 62 2.64 -3.51 2.15
C CYS A 62 3.70 -3.10 1.13
N TYR A 63 4.97 -3.17 1.52
CA TYR A 63 6.13 -2.88 0.67
C TYR A 63 5.95 -1.59 -0.16
N PRO A 64 5.77 -0.41 0.47
CA PRO A 64 5.75 0.84 -0.26
C PRO A 64 7.07 1.01 -1.05
N PRO A 65 7.08 1.74 -2.19
CA PRO A 65 8.28 1.87 -3.00
C PRO A 65 9.50 2.30 -2.18
N PRO A 66 10.64 1.58 -2.29
CA PRO A 66 11.82 1.83 -1.48
C PRO A 66 12.37 3.24 -1.72
N ARG A 67 12.80 3.91 -0.65
CA ARG A 67 13.38 5.27 -0.68
C ARG A 67 12.44 6.35 -1.26
N ASP A 68 11.14 6.07 -1.31
CA ASP A 68 10.11 7.02 -1.75
C ASP A 68 9.34 7.63 -0.56
N SER A 69 8.69 8.77 -0.80
CA SER A 69 7.83 9.45 0.18
C SER A 69 6.43 8.85 0.30
N MET A 70 6.08 7.87 -0.53
CA MET A 70 4.74 7.27 -0.60
C MET A 70 4.27 6.74 0.75
N ALA A 71 5.11 6.05 1.53
CA ALA A 71 4.75 5.55 2.85
C ALA A 71 4.33 6.68 3.81
N LEU A 72 5.15 7.73 3.88
CA LEU A 72 4.90 8.92 4.69
C LEU A 72 3.60 9.62 4.28
N HIS A 73 3.41 9.82 2.98
CA HIS A 73 2.20 10.46 2.48
C HIS A 73 0.96 9.60 2.73
N CYS A 74 1.06 8.27 2.61
CA CYS A 74 -0.05 7.39 2.96
C CYS A 74 -0.49 7.56 4.43
N LEU A 75 0.45 7.64 5.38
CA LEU A 75 0.12 7.91 6.78
C LEU A 75 -0.59 9.25 6.98
N ARG A 76 -0.12 10.31 6.31
CA ARG A 76 -0.69 11.66 6.45
C ARG A 76 -2.07 11.81 5.82
N HIS A 77 -2.30 11.13 4.69
CA HIS A 77 -3.52 11.31 3.92
C HIS A 77 -4.63 10.32 4.29
N PHE A 78 -4.32 9.20 4.95
CA PHE A 78 -5.32 8.20 5.27
C PHE A 78 -6.37 8.74 6.25
N SER A 79 -7.63 8.74 5.81
CA SER A 79 -8.76 9.26 6.61
C SER A 79 -9.25 8.30 7.68
N GLY A 80 -8.77 7.04 7.66
CA GLY A 80 -9.12 6.01 8.64
C GLY A 80 -8.26 6.09 9.89
N ARG A 81 -8.48 5.15 10.81
CA ARG A 81 -7.90 5.18 12.17
C ARG A 81 -6.91 4.07 12.47
N LYS A 82 -6.82 3.08 11.60
CA LYS A 82 -5.99 1.89 11.79
C LYS A 82 -5.18 1.65 10.54
N PHE A 83 -3.90 1.38 10.71
CA PHE A 83 -3.06 0.91 9.62
C PHE A 83 -2.14 -0.21 10.10
N ALA A 84 -1.63 -0.98 9.15
CA ALA A 84 -0.57 -1.96 9.35
C ALA A 84 0.50 -1.72 8.29
N HIS A 85 1.77 -1.70 8.69
CA HIS A 85 2.91 -1.61 7.78
C HIS A 85 3.61 -2.97 7.70
N VAL A 86 3.86 -3.43 6.48
CA VAL A 86 4.68 -4.61 6.19
C VAL A 86 5.89 -4.14 5.39
N GLY A 87 7.04 -4.13 6.05
CA GLY A 87 8.31 -3.64 5.51
C GLY A 87 9.40 -3.69 6.58
N GLU A 88 10.53 -3.03 6.33
CA GLU A 88 11.63 -2.92 7.29
C GLU A 88 11.54 -1.63 8.10
N TRP A 89 12.04 -1.69 9.34
CA TRP A 89 12.40 -0.52 10.15
C TRP A 89 13.81 -0.05 9.80
N LEU A 90 14.05 1.25 9.92
CA LEU A 90 15.31 1.93 9.59
C LEU A 90 15.80 1.55 8.19
N GLY A 91 14.86 1.30 7.28
CA GLY A 91 15.09 0.63 6.00
C GLY A 91 14.56 1.43 4.82
N ASP A 92 14.51 0.75 3.68
CA ASP A 92 14.11 1.39 2.43
C ASP A 92 12.60 1.66 2.38
N THR A 93 11.78 0.83 3.05
CA THR A 93 10.31 0.92 3.08
C THR A 93 9.78 1.72 4.29
N GLY A 94 10.39 1.57 5.46
CA GLY A 94 10.18 2.39 6.66
C GLY A 94 11.38 3.31 6.92
N ASN A 95 11.44 4.44 6.22
CA ASN A 95 12.54 5.40 6.39
C ASN A 95 12.34 6.32 7.62
N ALA A 96 13.40 7.06 7.99
CA ALA A 96 13.38 7.93 9.16
C ALA A 96 12.31 9.06 9.14
N ALA A 97 11.82 9.45 7.96
CA ALA A 97 10.74 10.44 7.86
C ALA A 97 9.38 9.79 8.14
N PHE A 98 9.13 8.60 7.60
CA PHE A 98 7.96 7.78 7.90
C PHE A 98 7.89 7.44 9.38
N GLU A 99 8.99 6.97 9.98
CA GLU A 99 9.02 6.60 11.39
C GLU A 99 8.74 7.78 12.32
N ARG A 100 9.29 8.96 11.99
CA ARG A 100 9.02 10.16 12.77
C ARG A 100 7.55 10.55 12.73
N GLU A 101 6.91 10.46 11.57
CA GLU A 101 5.47 10.68 11.44
C GLU A 101 4.67 9.64 12.24
N LEU A 102 5.08 8.37 12.13
CA LEU A 102 4.47 7.26 12.84
C LEU A 102 4.49 7.49 14.36
N PHE A 103 5.68 7.73 14.93
CA PHE A 103 5.83 7.91 16.37
C PHE A 103 5.28 9.24 16.90
N ALA A 104 5.11 10.26 16.04
CA ALA A 104 4.53 11.53 16.44
C ALA A 104 2.99 11.52 16.45
N ASN A 105 2.37 10.82 15.50
CA ASN A 105 0.94 10.99 15.20
C ASN A 105 0.10 9.71 15.32
N TRP A 106 0.72 8.55 15.57
CA TRP A 106 0.03 7.27 15.66
C TRP A 106 0.47 6.48 16.88
N GLU A 107 -0.44 5.65 17.38
CA GLU A 107 -0.13 4.69 18.44
C GLU A 107 0.32 3.36 17.82
N VAL A 108 1.52 2.91 18.17
CA VAL A 108 2.05 1.62 17.73
C VAL A 108 1.64 0.55 18.73
N GLY A 109 0.73 -0.33 18.32
CA GLY A 109 0.25 -1.44 19.15
C GLY A 109 1.39 -2.39 19.55
N GLN A 110 1.39 -2.80 20.81
CA GLN A 110 2.25 -3.89 21.27
C GLN A 110 1.69 -5.23 20.77
N PRO A 111 2.55 -6.21 20.41
CA PRO A 111 2.07 -7.57 20.21
C PRO A 111 1.44 -8.07 21.53
N PRO A 112 0.39 -8.90 21.47
CA PRO A 112 -0.17 -9.51 22.68
C PRO A 112 0.93 -10.31 23.40
N GLU A 113 0.97 -10.21 24.72
CA GLU A 113 1.79 -11.07 25.56
C GLU A 113 1.40 -12.53 25.30
N ARG A 114 2.41 -13.40 25.13
CA ARG A 114 2.23 -14.81 24.77
C ARG A 114 1.77 -15.66 25.95
#